data_AF-A0A565BS85-F1
#
_entry.id   AF-A0A565BS85-F1
#
_cell.length_a   1.000
_cell.length_b   1.000
_cell.length_c   1.000
_cell.angle_alpha   90.00
_cell.angle_beta   90.00
_cell.angle_gamma   90.00
#
_symmetry.space_group_name_H-M   'P 1'
#
loop_
_entity.id
_entity.type
_entity.pdbx_description
1 polymer ?
#
loop_
_entity_poly.entity_id
_entity_poly.type
_entity_poly.pdbx_seq_one_letter_code
_entity_poly.pdbx_strand_id
1 'polypeptide(L)' 'MKCCEGLSGADLKSLVKEAGFAAFTDINSTTSESRIKMVHFEQAFTNLKPCLTNEQIREYEVIYDQFLGAK' A
#
# COMPACT_ATOMS: atom_id res chain seq x y z
N MET A 1 2.16 -4.85 14.42
CA MET A 1 2.50 -3.91 13.35
C MET A 1 1.33 -3.90 12.37
N LYS A 2 0.66 -2.76 12.16
CA LYS A 2 -0.48 -2.66 11.24
C LYS A 2 -0.08 -1.80 10.03
N CYS A 3 0.85 -2.32 9.23
CA CYS A 3 1.57 -1.57 8.18
C CYS A 3 0.66 -1.10 7.03
N CYS A 4 -0.54 -1.68 6.91
CA CYS A 4 -1.46 -1.42 5.81
C CYS A 4 -2.73 -0.67 6.25
N GLU A 5 -2.83 -0.23 7.50
CA GLU A 5 -3.95 0.62 7.91
C GLU A 5 -3.93 1.95 7.16
N GLY A 6 -5.10 2.38 6.68
CA GLY A 6 -5.25 3.61 5.90
C GLY A 6 -4.81 3.50 4.43
N LEU A 7 -4.38 2.32 3.97
CA LEU A 7 -4.07 2.08 2.56
C LEU A 7 -5.32 1.68 1.77
N SER A 8 -5.49 2.28 0.59
CA SER A 8 -6.49 1.86 -0.38
C SER A 8 -6.03 0.63 -1.18
N GLY A 9 -6.92 0.07 -2.00
CA GLY A 9 -6.54 -0.99 -2.94
C GLY A 9 -5.46 -0.56 -3.96
N ALA A 10 -5.40 0.72 -4.32
CA ALA A 10 -4.37 1.25 -5.23
C ALA A 10 -3.00 1.31 -4.55
N ASP A 11 -2.96 1.65 -3.27
CA ASP A 11 -1.74 1.63 -2.46
C ASP A 11 -1.21 0.22 -2.31
N LEU A 12 -2.08 -0.75 -2.01
CA LEU A 12 -1.70 -2.16 -1.90
C LEU A 12 -1.18 -2.73 -3.22
N LYS A 13 -1.81 -2.38 -4.34
CA LYS A 13 -1.31 -2.75 -5.68
C LYS A 13 0.09 -2.21 -5.92
N SER A 14 0.34 -0.95 -5.55
CA SER A 14 1.63 -0.30 -5.72
C SER A 14 2.69 -0.94 -4.82
N LEU A 15 2.35 -1.23 -3.56
CA LEU A 15 3.21 -1.93 -2.61
C LEU A 15 3.68 -3.29 -3.14
N VAL A 16 2.75 -4.12 -3.64
CA VAL A 16 3.08 -5.45 -4.18
C VAL A 16 3.95 -5.35 -5.43
N LYS A 17 3.69 -4.36 -6.28
CA LYS A 17 4.50 -4.10 -7.47
C LYS A 17 5.96 -3.76 -7.10
N GLU A 18 6.14 -2.83 -6.15
CA GLU A 18 7.49 -2.42 -5.72
C GLU A 18 8.22 -3.55 -4.97
N ALA A 19 7.53 -4.34 -4.15
CA ALA A 19 8.11 -5.52 -3.52
C ALA A 19 8.54 -6.58 -4.57
N GLY A 20 7.77 -6.73 -5.65
CA GLY A 20 8.14 -7.58 -6.78
C GLY A 20 9.38 -7.07 -7.53
N PHE A 21 9.49 -5.75 -7.71
CA PHE A 21 10.68 -5.14 -8.32
C PHE A 21 11.92 -5.28 -7.44
N ALA A 22 11.79 -5.04 -6.13
CA ALA A 22 12.86 -5.27 -5.17
C ALA A 22 13.34 -6.73 -5.18
N ALA A 23 12.40 -7.69 -5.21
CA ALA A 23 12.73 -9.11 -5.33
C ALA A 23 13.43 -9.48 -6.64
N PHE A 24 13.07 -8.78 -7.74
CA PHE A 24 13.71 -8.95 -9.03
C PHE A 24 15.13 -8.38 -9.03
N THR A 25 15.36 -7.24 -8.37
CA THR A 25 16.70 -6.66 -8.24
C THR A 25 17.61 -7.46 -7.30
N ASP A 26 17.05 -8.18 -6.32
CA ASP A 26 17.79 -9.04 -5.39
C ASP A 26 18.18 -10.41 -5.99
N ILE A 27 17.86 -10.66 -7.26
CA ILE A 27 18.28 -11.89 -7.96
C ILE A 27 19.80 -11.86 -8.13
N ASN A 28 20.50 -12.51 -7.21
CA ASN A 28 21.89 -12.88 -7.40
C ASN A 28 22.00 -14.01 -8.44
N SER A 29 23.01 -13.95 -9.32
CA SER A 29 23.19 -14.86 -10.48
C SER A 29 23.29 -16.35 -10.15
N THR A 30 23.31 -16.71 -8.87
CA THR A 30 23.43 -18.07 -8.33
C THR A 30 22.10 -18.70 -7.89
N THR A 31 21.00 -17.95 -7.83
CA THR A 31 19.71 -18.48 -7.32
C THR A 31 18.64 -18.44 -8.41
N SER A 32 18.20 -19.61 -8.87
CA SER A 32 17.21 -19.78 -9.94
C SER A 32 15.76 -19.48 -9.52
N GLU A 33 15.50 -19.18 -8.25
CA GLU A 33 14.16 -18.85 -7.75
C GLU A 33 14.12 -17.44 -7.15
N SER A 34 13.45 -16.51 -7.84
CA SER A 34 13.09 -15.20 -7.28
C SER A 34 11.82 -15.36 -6.44
N ARG A 35 11.99 -15.48 -5.13
CA ARG A 35 10.87 -15.47 -4.16
C ARG A 35 10.77 -14.10 -3.52
N ILE A 36 9.57 -13.54 -3.51
CA ILE A 36 9.30 -12.32 -2.75
C ILE A 36 9.31 -12.66 -1.25
N LYS A 37 10.11 -11.94 -0.46
CA LYS A 37 10.28 -12.09 0.98
C LYS A 37 9.85 -10.82 1.70
N MET A 38 9.67 -10.89 3.02
CA MET A 38 9.27 -9.73 3.83
C MET A 38 10.23 -8.54 3.71
N VAL A 39 11.53 -8.79 3.55
CA VAL A 39 12.53 -7.73 3.34
C VAL A 39 12.23 -6.86 2.10
N HIS A 40 11.63 -7.43 1.06
CA HIS A 40 11.24 -6.66 -0.14
C HIS A 40 10.01 -5.78 0.13
N PHE A 41 9.09 -6.24 0.98
CA PHE A 41 7.96 -5.43 1.44
C PHE A 41 8.43 -4.31 2.36
N GLU A 42 9.35 -4.58 3.29
CA GLU A 42 9.96 -3.57 4.16
C GLU A 42 10.63 -2.46 3.34
N GLN A 43 11.38 -2.84 2.30
CA GLN A 43 11.97 -1.89 1.36
C GLN A 43 10.90 -1.11 0.57
N ALA A 44 9.84 -1.78 0.11
CA ALA A 44 8.76 -1.09 -0.60
C ALA A 44 8.00 -0.09 0.30
N PHE A 45 7.84 -0.41 1.59
CA PHE A 45 7.20 0.46 2.57
C PHE A 45 7.95 1.77 2.82
N THR A 46 9.29 1.82 2.68
CA THR A 46 10.03 3.07 2.92
C THR A 46 9.64 4.18 1.95
N ASN A 47 9.14 3.82 0.77
CA ASN A 47 8.80 4.75 -0.31
C ASN A 47 7.28 4.87 -0.53
N LEU A 48 6.47 4.07 0.17
CA LEU A 48 5.02 4.07 0.02
C LEU A 48 4.40 5.28 0.72
N LYS A 49 3.56 6.02 0.00
CA LYS A 49 2.71 7.07 0.54
C LYS A 49 1.24 6.71 0.28
N PRO A 50 0.36 6.73 1.28
CA PRO A 50 -1.07 6.53 1.06
C PRO A 50 -1.61 7.52 0.02
N CYS A 51 -2.43 7.03 -0.91
CA CYS A 51 -3.00 7.88 -1.96
C CYS A 51 -4.17 8.74 -1.46
N LEU A 52 -4.76 8.37 -0.33
CA LEU A 52 -5.81 9.13 0.34
C LEU A 52 -5.25 9.81 1.59
N THR A 53 -5.55 11.09 1.74
CA THR A 53 -5.24 11.82 2.97
C THR A 53 -6.35 11.64 4.00
N ASN A 54 -6.03 11.83 5.28
CA ASN A 54 -7.04 11.84 6.34
C ASN A 54 -8.09 12.94 6.15
N GLU A 55 -7.72 14.04 5.49
CA GLU A 55 -8.64 15.13 5.16
C GLU A 55 -9.69 14.67 4.14
N GLN A 56 -9.25 14.03 3.05
CA GLN A 56 -10.16 13.47 2.06
C GLN A 56 -11.11 12.44 2.69
N ILE A 57 -10.60 11.57 3.57
CA ILE A 57 -11.43 10.59 4.28
C ILE A 57 -12.51 11.30 5.11
N ARG A 58 -12.15 12.33 5.88
CA ARG A 58 -13.09 13.11 6.70
C ARG A 58 -14.13 13.85 5.87
N GLU A 59 -13.74 14.41 4.73
CA GLU A 59 -14.68 15.06 3.81
C GLU A 59 -15.77 14.07 3.36
N TYR A 60 -15.40 12.85 2.99
CA TYR A 60 -16.35 11.80 2.61
C TYR A 60 -17.22 11.34 3.79
N GLU A 61 -16.69 11.27 5.01
CA GLU A 61 -17.46 10.97 6.22
C GLU A 61 -18.55 12.03 6.47
N VAL A 62 -18.19 13.32 6.36
CA VAL A 62 -19.16 14.43 6.52
C VAL A 62 -20.25 14.37 5.46
N ILE A 63 -19.90 14.12 4.19
CA ILE A 63 -20.86 13.97 3.10
C ILE A 63 -21.82 12.81 3.37
N TYR A 64 -21.30 11.68 3.86
CA TYR A 64 -22.09 10.50 4.19
C TYR A 64 -23.10 10.78 5.31
N ASP A 65 -22.66 11.42 6.39
CA ASP A 65 -23.52 11.77 7.53
C ASP A 65 -24.63 12.75 7.14
N GLN A 66 -24.32 13.75 6.31
CA GLN A 66 -25.31 14.68 5.76
C GLN A 66 -26.35 13.96 4.89
N PHE A 67 -25.91 13.00 4.07
CA PHE A 67 -26.82 12.22 3.23
C PHE A 67 -27.73 11.30 4.06
N LEU A 68 -27.24 10.73 5.16
CA LEU A 68 -28.05 9.94 6.08
C LEU A 68 -29.02 10.77 6.93
N GLY A 69 -28.59 11.95 7.40
CA GLY A 69 -29.45 12.87 8.16
C GLY A 69 -30.53 13.56 7.31
N ALA A 70 -30.41 13.49 5.99
CA ALA A 70 -31.40 13.99 5.04
C ALA A 70 -32.51 12.96 4.68
N LYS A 71 -32.47 11.76 5.29
CA LYS A 71 -33.53 10.73 5.16
C LYS A 71 -34.51 10.75 6.32
#